data_AF-A0A7C7E7L5-F1
#
_entry.id   AF-A0A7C7E7L5-F1
#
_cell.length_a   1.000
_cell.length_b   1.000
_cell.length_c   1.000
_cell.angle_alpha   90.00
_cell.angle_beta   90.00
_cell.angle_gamma   90.00
#
_symmetry.space_group_name_H-M   'P 1'
#
loop_
_entity.id
_entity.type
_entity.pdbx_description
1 polymer ?
#
loop_
_entity_poly.entity_id
_entity_poly.type
_entity_poly.pdbx_seq_one_letter_code
_entity_poly.pdbx_strand_id
1 'polypeptide(L)'
;MLKNIPNKKLKILVAFALGTGLRQGEKLALKQTDIKDMKVYVTKTVKTIKVYHDKDKKYHYETIVTPPKTKNSRRIVPIPSNLKQILNELNKIRNEEKLKLGELYQDNELLFPSETGTYIDARNLTRAWKRAFKKTVSRIKNFML
;
A
#
# COMPACT_ATOMS: atom_id res chain seq x y z
N MET A 1 -2.57 -13.66 -13.71
CA MET A 1 -1.95 -12.33 -13.91
C MET A 1 -0.91 -11.94 -12.85
N LEU A 2 -1.16 -12.08 -11.53
CA LEU A 2 -0.20 -11.60 -10.51
C LEU A 2 1.10 -12.42 -10.34
N LYS A 3 1.14 -13.68 -10.83
CA LYS A 3 2.29 -14.59 -10.66
C LYS A 3 3.63 -14.00 -11.15
N ASN A 4 3.61 -13.11 -12.16
CA ASN A 4 4.81 -12.62 -12.87
C ASN A 4 5.40 -11.32 -12.33
N ILE A 5 4.85 -10.77 -11.25
CA ILE A 5 5.41 -9.58 -10.60
C ILE A 5 6.60 -10.03 -9.72
N PRO A 6 7.78 -9.39 -9.72
CA PRO A 6 8.88 -9.86 -8.87
C PRO A 6 8.70 -9.43 -7.40
N ASN A 7 8.15 -8.24 -7.16
CA ASN A 7 7.97 -7.70 -5.81
C ASN A 7 6.76 -8.36 -5.10
N LYS A 8 7.04 -9.16 -4.07
CA LYS A 8 6.01 -9.87 -3.29
C LYS A 8 5.05 -8.91 -2.58
N LYS A 9 5.56 -7.89 -1.87
CA LYS A 9 4.73 -6.90 -1.17
C LYS A 9 3.76 -6.17 -2.10
N LEU A 10 4.22 -5.81 -3.31
CA LEU A 10 3.37 -5.22 -4.35
C LEU A 10 2.26 -6.17 -4.81
N LYS A 11 2.52 -7.47 -4.98
CA LYS A 11 1.47 -8.46 -5.30
C LYS A 11 0.41 -8.51 -4.22
N ILE A 12 0.84 -8.59 -2.96
CA ILE A 12 -0.06 -8.67 -1.80
C ILE A 12 -0.93 -7.41 -1.75
N LEU A 13 -0.33 -6.23 -1.90
CA LEU A 13 -1.06 -4.96 -1.92
C LEU A 13 -2.12 -4.92 -3.04
N VAL A 14 -1.77 -5.38 -4.24
CA VAL A 14 -2.70 -5.42 -5.37
C VAL A 14 -3.81 -6.46 -5.15
N ALA A 15 -3.49 -7.67 -4.69
CA ALA A 15 -4.47 -8.69 -4.38
C ALA A 15 -5.46 -8.21 -3.29
N PHE A 16 -4.93 -7.56 -2.25
CA PHE A 16 -5.73 -6.95 -1.20
C PHE A 16 -6.63 -5.84 -1.75
N ALA A 17 -6.11 -4.96 -2.61
CA ALA A 17 -6.89 -3.91 -3.25
C ALA A 17 -8.03 -4.47 -4.13
N LEU A 18 -7.76 -5.56 -4.87
CA LEU A 18 -8.77 -6.22 -5.70
C LEU A 18 -9.85 -6.91 -4.86
N GLY A 19 -9.46 -7.57 -3.76
CA GLY A 19 -10.40 -8.29 -2.89
C GLY A 19 -11.25 -7.38 -2.00
N THR A 20 -10.75 -6.19 -1.66
CA THR A 20 -11.44 -5.25 -0.74
C THR A 20 -12.02 -4.02 -1.43
N GLY A 21 -11.59 -3.69 -2.65
CA GLY A 21 -12.04 -2.50 -3.37
C GLY A 21 -11.61 -1.17 -2.73
N LEU A 22 -10.65 -1.17 -1.80
CA LEU A 22 -10.22 0.05 -1.12
C LEU A 22 -9.50 1.03 -2.04
N ARG A 23 -9.83 2.32 -1.89
CA ARG A 23 -9.15 3.40 -2.60
C ARG A 23 -7.68 3.45 -2.19
N GLN A 24 -6.83 4.03 -3.05
CA GLN A 24 -5.38 4.02 -2.84
C GLN A 24 -4.96 4.64 -1.51
N GLY A 25 -5.44 5.84 -1.18
CA GLY A 25 -5.11 6.47 0.09
C GLY A 25 -5.68 5.74 1.32
N GLU A 26 -6.84 5.10 1.19
CA GLU A 26 -7.45 4.31 2.28
C GLU A 26 -6.55 3.13 2.65
N LYS A 27 -6.17 2.29 1.67
CA LYS A 27 -5.32 1.11 1.93
C LYS A 27 -3.92 1.47 2.41
N LEU A 28 -3.35 2.57 1.92
CA LEU A 28 -2.02 3.04 2.32
C LEU A 28 -2.02 3.69 3.71
N ALA A 29 -3.18 4.09 4.22
CA ALA A 29 -3.33 4.62 5.57
C ALA A 29 -3.65 3.54 6.61
N LEU A 30 -3.92 2.29 6.21
CA LEU A 30 -4.29 1.23 7.13
C LEU A 30 -3.14 0.91 8.09
N LYS A 31 -3.52 0.74 9.35
CA LYS A 31 -2.73 0.12 10.39
C LYS A 31 -3.16 -1.33 10.57
N GLN A 32 -2.29 -2.14 11.18
CA GLN A 32 -2.60 -3.52 11.58
C GLN A 32 -3.84 -3.57 12.46
N THR A 33 -3.98 -2.60 13.37
CA THR A 33 -5.10 -2.47 14.31
C THR A 33 -6.43 -2.14 13.64
N ASP A 34 -6.41 -1.70 12.37
CA ASP A 34 -7.63 -1.48 11.57
C ASP A 34 -8.17 -2.79 10.96
N ILE A 35 -7.49 -3.93 11.13
CA ILE A 35 -7.97 -5.25 10.71
C ILE A 35 -8.43 -6.04 11.93
N LYS A 36 -9.71 -6.44 11.95
CA LYS A 36 -10.28 -7.34 12.98
C LYS A 36 -11.28 -8.29 12.33
N ASP A 37 -11.24 -9.56 12.71
CA ASP A 37 -12.19 -10.59 12.25
C ASP A 37 -12.40 -10.62 10.73
N MET A 38 -11.29 -10.56 9.98
CA MET A 38 -11.31 -10.48 8.51
C MET A 38 -12.15 -9.29 7.98
N LYS A 39 -12.13 -8.16 8.68
CA LYS A 39 -12.76 -6.91 8.27
C LYS A 39 -11.77 -5.75 8.41
N VAL A 40 -11.86 -4.81 7.49
CA VAL A 40 -11.10 -3.55 7.49
C VAL A 40 -12.00 -2.43 8.00
N TYR A 41 -11.53 -1.69 8.99
CA TYR A 41 -12.18 -0.50 9.53
C TYR A 41 -11.60 0.73 8.83
N VAL A 42 -12.26 1.19 7.77
CA VAL A 42 -11.79 2.31 6.95
C VAL A 42 -12.15 3.62 7.64
N THR A 43 -11.16 4.26 8.25
CA THR A 43 -11.35 5.47 9.08
C THR A 43 -10.44 6.63 8.70
N LYS A 44 -9.52 6.43 7.76
CA LYS A 44 -8.47 7.37 7.37
C LYS A 44 -8.04 7.15 5.92
N THR A 45 -7.46 8.19 5.33
CA THR A 45 -6.82 8.15 4.02
C THR A 45 -5.52 8.95 4.07
N VAL A 46 -4.49 8.46 3.38
CA VAL A 46 -3.22 9.15 3.22
C VAL A 46 -3.13 9.78 1.83
N LYS A 47 -2.54 10.97 1.74
CA LYS A 47 -2.21 11.63 0.47
C LYS A 47 -0.90 12.39 0.60
N THR A 48 -0.13 12.42 -0.49
CA THR A 48 1.03 13.30 -0.63
C THR A 48 0.57 14.62 -1.22
N ILE A 49 0.83 15.73 -0.53
CA ILE A 49 0.50 17.09 -0.98
C ILE A 49 1.77 17.87 -1.28
N LYS A 50 1.68 18.84 -2.19
CA LYS A 50 2.74 19.81 -2.47
C LYS A 50 2.51 21.03 -1.57
N VAL A 51 3.45 21.33 -0.70
CA VAL A 51 3.41 22.47 0.22
C VAL A 51 4.36 23.53 -0.30
N TYR A 52 3.90 24.79 -0.34
CA TYR A 52 4.65 25.93 -0.85
C TYR A 52 5.15 26.77 0.31
N HIS A 53 6.40 27.24 0.22
CA HIS A 53 6.92 28.26 1.12
C HIS A 53 6.60 29.65 0.55
N ASP A 54 5.82 30.44 1.28
CA ASP A 54 5.29 31.75 0.84
C ASP A 54 6.37 32.75 0.36
N LYS A 55 7.63 32.59 0.81
CA LYS A 55 8.68 33.58 0.57
C LYS A 55 9.59 33.31 -0.63
N ASP A 56 9.72 32.04 -1.06
CA ASP A 56 10.81 31.64 -1.99
C ASP A 56 10.36 30.90 -3.26
N LYS A 57 9.06 30.73 -3.52
CA LYS A 57 8.53 29.81 -4.57
C LYS A 57 9.05 28.36 -4.47
N LYS A 58 9.74 28.01 -3.38
CA LYS A 58 10.18 26.65 -3.08
C LYS A 58 8.98 25.82 -2.62
N TYR A 59 9.03 24.54 -2.92
CA TYR A 59 8.02 23.60 -2.46
C TYR A 59 8.68 22.31 -2.01
N HIS A 60 8.00 21.61 -1.11
CA HIS A 60 8.30 20.24 -0.75
C HIS A 60 7.03 19.40 -0.80
N TYR A 61 7.19 18.09 -0.64
CA TYR A 61 6.06 17.18 -0.54
C TYR A 61 5.90 16.72 0.90
N GLU A 62 4.66 16.74 1.38
CA GLU A 62 4.31 16.23 2.70
C GLU A 62 3.30 15.10 2.57
N THR A 63 3.48 14.06 3.37
CA THR A 63 2.51 12.98 3.49
C THR A 63 1.56 13.32 4.63
N ILE A 64 0.27 13.48 4.32
CA ILE A 64 -0.74 13.79 5.32
C ILE A 64 -1.76 12.67 5.41
N VAL A 65 -2.14 12.34 6.65
CA VAL A 65 -3.22 11.41 6.96
C VAL A 65 -4.42 12.22 7.41
N THR A 66 -5.56 11.98 6.78
CA THR A 66 -6.79 12.72 7.05
C THR A 66 -7.93 11.76 7.29
N PRO A 67 -8.91 12.12 8.14
CA PRO A 67 -10.16 11.40 8.19
C PRO A 67 -10.88 11.51 6.83
N PRO A 68 -11.74 10.55 6.47
CA PRO A 68 -12.56 10.66 5.29
C PRO A 68 -13.40 11.94 5.34
N LYS A 69 -13.57 12.58 4.17
CA LYS A 69 -14.24 13.88 4.03
C LYS A 69 -15.67 13.90 4.60
N THR A 70 -16.34 12.74 4.65
CA THR A 70 -17.70 12.59 5.16
C THR A 70 -17.82 11.38 6.10
N LYS A 71 -18.78 11.43 7.05
CA LYS A 71 -19.08 10.29 7.94
C LYS A 71 -19.40 9.01 7.17
N ASN A 72 -20.14 9.13 6.05
CA ASN A 72 -20.51 8.00 5.18
C ASN A 72 -19.31 7.32 4.51
N SER A 73 -18.15 7.97 4.48
CA SER A 73 -16.93 7.36 3.94
C SER A 73 -16.22 6.45 4.96
N ARG A 74 -16.60 6.53 6.25
CA ARG A 74 -16.20 5.55 7.27
C ARG A 74 -17.05 4.31 7.12
N ARG A 75 -16.41 3.17 6.93
CA ARG A 75 -17.12 1.90 6.67
C ARG A 75 -16.29 0.71 7.11
N ILE A 76 -16.98 -0.42 7.24
CA ILE A 76 -16.35 -1.72 7.46
C ILE A 76 -16.39 -2.48 6.14
N VAL A 77 -15.25 -3.02 5.71
CA VAL A 77 -15.12 -3.77 4.46
C VAL A 77 -14.69 -5.20 4.78
N PRO A 78 -15.44 -6.24 4.37
CA PRO A 78 -15.01 -7.61 4.57
C PRO A 78 -13.77 -7.92 3.72
N ILE A 79 -12.86 -8.70 4.30
CA ILE A 79 -11.69 -9.24 3.62
C ILE A 79 -12.06 -10.67 3.19
N PRO A 80 -12.02 -10.96 1.87
CA PRO A 80 -12.22 -12.31 1.38
C PRO A 80 -11.32 -13.35 2.09
N SER A 81 -11.88 -14.50 2.45
CA SER A 81 -11.19 -15.54 3.24
C SER A 81 -9.92 -16.05 2.57
N ASN A 82 -9.89 -16.09 1.24
CA ASN A 82 -8.71 -16.46 0.44
C ASN A 82 -7.52 -15.50 0.60
N LEU A 83 -7.70 -14.30 1.16
CA LEU A 83 -6.60 -13.37 1.45
C LEU A 83 -5.92 -13.61 2.81
N LYS A 84 -6.44 -14.51 3.65
CA LYS A 84 -5.85 -14.79 4.98
C LYS A 84 -4.37 -15.19 4.89
N GLN A 85 -4.04 -16.09 3.95
CA GLN A 85 -2.66 -16.52 3.74
C GLN A 85 -1.75 -15.37 3.27
N ILE A 86 -2.27 -14.52 2.39
CA ILE A 86 -1.56 -13.35 1.85
C ILE A 86 -1.23 -12.32 2.95
N LEU A 87 -2.13 -12.14 3.93
CA LEU A 87 -1.86 -11.27 5.09
C LEU A 87 -0.77 -11.86 6.01
N ASN A 88 -0.74 -13.18 6.19
CA ASN A 88 0.33 -13.83 6.94
C ASN A 88 1.70 -13.67 6.25
N GLU A 89 1.73 -13.76 4.92
CA GLU A 89 2.95 -13.49 4.13
C GLU A 89 3.40 -12.04 4.27
N LEU A 90 2.46 -11.08 4.30
CA LEU A 90 2.79 -9.67 4.53
C LEU A 90 3.45 -9.46 5.89
N ASN A 91 2.98 -10.14 6.94
CA ASN A 91 3.60 -10.07 8.27
C ASN A 91 5.05 -10.55 8.24
N LYS A 92 5.34 -11.65 7.53
CA LYS A 92 6.71 -12.16 7.36
C LYS A 92 7.60 -11.14 6.66
N ILE A 93 7.14 -10.58 5.54
CA ILE A 93 7.90 -9.56 4.78
C ILE A 93 8.21 -8.35 5.64
N ARG A 94 7.26 -7.86 6.45
CA ARG A 94 7.49 -6.71 7.33
C ARG A 94 8.55 -7.00 8.38
N ASN A 95 8.52 -8.18 8.98
CA ASN A 95 9.53 -8.60 9.95
C ASN A 95 10.91 -8.77 9.30
N GLU A 96 10.98 -9.32 8.09
CA GLU A 96 12.22 -9.43 7.31
C GLU A 96 12.80 -8.05 6.98
N GLU A 97 11.96 -7.10 6.53
CA GLU A 97 12.38 -5.72 6.24
C GLU A 97 12.88 -5.01 7.51
N LYS A 98 12.16 -5.14 8.63
CA LYS A 98 12.56 -4.57 9.93
C LYS A 98 13.89 -5.15 10.42
N LEU A 99 14.05 -6.47 10.36
CA LEU A 99 15.29 -7.13 10.76
C LEU A 99 16.47 -6.71 9.87
N LYS A 100 16.24 -6.60 8.55
CA LYS A 100 17.28 -6.23 7.59
C LYS A 100 17.78 -4.80 7.79
N LEU A 101 16.88 -3.85 8.10
CA LEU A 101 17.27 -2.45 8.31
C LEU A 101 17.70 -2.14 9.75
N GLY A 102 17.32 -2.97 10.72
CA GLY A 102 17.64 -2.75 12.12
C GLY A 102 17.15 -1.39 12.61
N GLU A 103 18.05 -0.62 13.21
CA GLU A 103 17.76 0.70 13.80
C GLU A 103 17.33 1.76 12.77
N LEU A 104 17.67 1.58 11.49
CA LEU A 104 17.25 2.49 10.42
C LEU A 104 15.78 2.29 10.01
N TYR A 105 15.15 1.20 10.47
CA TYR A 105 13.73 0.96 10.21
C TYR A 105 12.88 1.86 11.10
N GLN A 106 12.00 2.66 10.49
CA GLN A 106 11.05 3.47 11.24
C GLN A 106 9.91 2.60 11.74
N ASP A 107 9.94 2.24 13.02
CA ASP A 107 8.90 1.37 13.59
C ASP A 107 7.53 2.05 13.54
N ASN A 108 6.52 1.28 13.14
CA ASN A 108 5.20 1.81 12.84
C ASN A 108 4.15 0.69 12.85
N GLU A 109 2.88 1.09 12.89
CA GLU A 109 1.76 0.16 12.89
C GLU A 109 1.15 -0.06 11.50
N LEU A 110 1.76 0.45 10.43
CA LEU A 110 1.18 0.36 9.09
C LEU A 110 1.02 -1.09 8.65
N LEU A 111 -0.08 -1.34 7.95
CA LEU A 111 -0.33 -2.61 7.30
C LEU A 111 0.60 -2.78 6.09
N PHE A 112 0.79 -1.70 5.31
CA PHE A 112 1.65 -1.68 4.14
C PHE A 112 2.73 -0.58 4.25
N PRO A 113 3.74 -0.75 5.13
CA PRO A 113 4.86 0.18 5.20
C PRO A 113 5.75 0.06 3.96
N SER A 114 6.51 1.12 3.68
CA SER A 114 7.66 1.09 2.78
C SER A 114 8.74 0.14 3.34
N GLU A 115 9.79 -0.12 2.56
CA GLU A 115 10.92 -0.94 3.03
C GLU A 115 11.64 -0.30 4.24
N THR A 116 11.49 1.02 4.46
CA THR A 116 12.08 1.74 5.60
C THR A 116 11.09 2.04 6.72
N GLY A 117 9.85 1.54 6.65
CA GLY A 117 8.84 1.80 7.69
C GLY A 117 8.02 3.09 7.52
N THR A 118 8.20 3.82 6.42
CA THR A 118 7.39 5.01 6.11
C THR A 118 6.11 4.67 5.35
N TYR A 119 5.23 5.65 5.14
CA TYR A 119 4.14 5.52 4.17
C TYR A 119 4.68 5.25 2.76
N ILE A 120 4.07 4.31 2.04
CA ILE A 120 4.36 4.13 0.63
C ILE A 120 3.82 5.33 -0.15
N ASP A 121 4.68 5.98 -0.94
CA ASP A 121 4.24 7.03 -1.86
C ASP A 121 3.29 6.45 -2.93
N ALA A 122 2.08 7.00 -3.00
CA ALA A 122 1.01 6.53 -3.89
C ALA A 122 1.41 6.62 -5.37
N ARG A 123 2.17 7.64 -5.77
CA ARG A 123 2.62 7.80 -7.16
C ARG A 123 3.66 6.76 -7.52
N ASN A 124 4.59 6.47 -6.61
CA ASN A 124 5.60 5.43 -6.76
C ASN A 124 4.96 4.04 -6.82
N LEU A 125 3.95 3.78 -6.00
CA LEU A 125 3.15 2.55 -6.07
C LEU A 125 2.49 2.37 -7.44
N THR A 126 1.80 3.40 -7.94
CA THR A 126 1.15 3.36 -9.25
C THR A 126 2.15 3.15 -10.38
N ARG A 127 3.32 3.80 -10.31
CA ARG A 127 4.41 3.60 -11.27
C ARG A 127 4.98 2.18 -11.21
N ALA A 128 5.20 1.64 -10.02
CA ALA A 128 5.71 0.28 -9.82
C ALA A 128 4.73 -0.76 -10.40
N TRP A 129 3.43 -0.59 -10.15
CA TRP A 129 2.38 -1.41 -10.75
C TRP A 129 2.39 -1.34 -12.28
N LYS A 130 2.38 -0.14 -12.87
CA LYS A 130 2.42 0.05 -14.33
C LYS A 130 3.63 -0.63 -14.97
N ARG A 131 4.82 -0.50 -14.36
CA ARG A 131 6.04 -1.17 -14.84
C ARG A 131 5.92 -2.69 -14.77
N ALA A 132 5.44 -3.23 -13.66
CA ALA A 132 5.26 -4.66 -13.47
C ALA A 132 4.22 -5.24 -14.46
N PHE A 133 3.14 -4.49 -14.71
CA PHE A 133 2.12 -4.86 -15.69
C PHE A 133 2.66 -4.85 -17.12
N LYS A 134 3.37 -3.79 -17.56
CA LYS A 134 3.98 -3.72 -18.89
C LYS A 134 4.94 -4.89 -19.14
N LYS A 135 5.80 -5.21 -18.16
CA LYS A 135 6.73 -6.36 -18.24
C LYS A 135 5.98 -7.68 -18.39
N THR A 136 4.88 -7.85 -17.65
CA THR A 136 4.07 -9.07 -17.72
C THR A 136 3.40 -9.23 -19.08
N VAL A 137 2.78 -8.17 -19.61
CA VAL A 137 2.12 -8.18 -20.92
C VAL A 137 3.11 -8.43 -22.05
N SER A 138 4.28 -7.76 -22.02
CA SER A 138 5.34 -7.98 -23.01
C SER A 138 5.82 -9.42 -23.03
N ARG A 139 5.96 -10.06 -21.86
CA ARG A 139 6.38 -11.46 -21.75
C ARG A 139 5.34 -12.44 -22.28
N ILE A 140 4.05 -12.14 -22.12
CA ILE A 140 2.96 -12.95 -22.68
C ILE A 140 2.97 -12.86 -24.21
N LYS A 141 3.16 -11.66 -24.76
CA LYS A 141 3.27 -11.47 -26.21
C LYS A 141 4.43 -12.26 -26.82
N ASN A 142 5.60 -12.22 -26.20
CA ASN A 142 6.78 -12.97 -26.66
C ASN A 142 6.69 -14.49 -26.46
N PHE A 143 5.74 -14.98 -25.66
CA PHE A 143 5.51 -16.42 -25.48
C PHE A 143 4.45 -16.98 -26.45
N MET A 144 3.65 -16.09 -27.04
CA MET A 144 2.54 -16.43 -27.94
C MET A 144 2.90 -16.20 -29.42
N LEU A 145 4.12 -15.72 -29.68
CA LEU A 145 4.77 -15.61 -30.98
C LEU A 145 5.93 -16.62 -31.00
#